data_AF-A0A948D0C2-F1
#
_entry.id   AF-A0A948D0C2-F1
#
_cell.length_a   1.000
_cell.length_b   1.000
_cell.length_c   1.000
_cell.angle_alpha   90.00
_cell.angle_beta   90.00
_cell.angle_gamma   90.00
#
_symmetry.space_group_name_H-M   'P 1'
#
loop_
_entity.id
_entity.type
_entity.pdbx_description
1 polymer ?
#
loop_
_entity_poly.entity_id
_entity_poly.type
_entity_poly.pdbx_seq_one_letter_code
_entity_poly.pdbx_strand_id
1 'polypeptide(L)'
;MNKLLKGMGTSPGKAKGKVKIISDAQGEVDFNEGDILVTRITDPTMIMMMSKAGAIVCEIGGITSHPSIVSREMGIPCVVSVADATKVLKDGMEVEINGARGTVTIIDQTDKTKQYPKWIDDYARSVHRYYQGIDFRTFEPFDVVHFHPLYSELWIERLAKLVKKFRIQGHPMKDAINHFPIPSSIRAILCFMVHHMENCRRQSLKFNQAGYKEVMDFLVEALNIQTNEDKFALKKSIGHSAEQVQELSEQIPWQAGSPEISYQLGQLYLACSGLVNGLMNDWCTDNGIEVWGPYDVSKKYGAGSILVVREFPNLKPESLWLHTKNYTYRRILIYTIYKDVDLNIQYIGCHTIFKGDLKKGLIKYAVIADGKPITDSNELDGIIEMYLKTAEKQYKVTRQLNFEELKQKALEQEHYQLFNLFKLVGEDWRPNDEIKERVRNQPLVKEMYPLTYPDDISLEEISKIFGIDSLKCLYN
;
A
#
# COMPACT_ATOMS: atom_id res chain seq x y z
N MET A 1 7.05 -0.66 14.36
CA MET A 1 5.89 -0.01 15.01
C MET A 1 6.23 0.06 16.48
N ASN A 2 6.16 1.22 17.12
CA ASN A 2 6.58 1.35 18.53
C ASN A 2 5.77 0.41 19.43
N LYS A 3 6.40 -0.66 19.93
CA LYS A 3 5.75 -1.63 20.82
C LYS A 3 5.46 -0.95 22.17
N LEU A 4 4.20 -1.03 22.61
CA LEU A 4 3.70 -0.35 23.81
C LEU A 4 3.53 -1.36 24.95
N LEU A 5 4.24 -1.15 26.06
CA LEU A 5 3.98 -1.83 27.33
C LEU A 5 3.13 -0.94 28.24
N LYS A 6 2.28 -1.58 29.04
CA LYS A 6 1.42 -0.91 30.01
C LYS A 6 1.66 -1.43 31.41
N GLY A 7 1.58 -0.53 32.38
CA GLY A 7 1.57 -0.82 33.81
C GLY A 7 0.84 0.29 34.56
N MET A 8 1.18 0.47 35.82
CA MET A 8 0.64 1.51 36.69
C MET A 8 1.60 2.69 36.74
N GLY A 9 1.14 3.87 36.31
CA GLY A 9 1.89 5.11 36.49
C GLY A 9 1.83 5.57 37.95
N THR A 10 2.98 5.81 38.59
CA THR A 10 3.05 6.11 40.04
C THR A 10 3.81 7.39 40.38
N SER A 11 4.55 7.94 39.42
CA SER A 11 5.16 9.27 39.49
C SER A 11 4.99 9.97 38.14
N PRO A 12 4.27 11.11 38.07
CA PRO A 12 3.93 11.76 36.81
C PRO A 12 5.16 12.38 36.13
N GLY A 13 5.07 12.54 34.81
CA GLY A 13 6.13 13.11 33.98
C GLY A 13 6.39 12.27 32.74
N LYS A 14 7.24 12.77 31.85
CA LYS A 14 7.67 12.07 30.63
C LYS A 14 9.18 12.14 30.50
N ALA A 15 9.78 11.03 30.10
CA ALA A 15 11.20 10.98 29.79
C ALA A 15 11.47 10.08 28.60
N LYS A 16 12.58 10.35 27.91
CA LYS A 16 13.14 9.51 26.86
C LYS A 16 14.57 9.18 27.21
N GLY A 17 14.97 7.94 26.99
CA GLY A 17 16.33 7.49 27.26
C GLY A 17 16.56 6.05 26.83
N LYS A 18 17.80 5.59 27.00
CA LYS A 18 18.17 4.21 26.72
C LYS A 18 17.84 3.31 27.91
N VAL A 19 17.27 2.16 27.63
CA VAL A 19 17.01 1.12 28.62
C VAL A 19 18.33 0.61 29.19
N LYS A 20 18.38 0.48 30.51
CA LYS A 20 19.40 -0.25 31.27
C LYS A 20 18.70 -1.24 32.19
N ILE A 21 18.87 -2.53 31.91
CA ILE A 21 18.25 -3.64 32.64
C ILE A 21 19.18 -4.07 33.76
N ILE A 22 18.68 -4.01 34.99
CA ILE A 22 19.44 -4.41 36.18
C ILE A 22 18.77 -5.63 36.81
N SER A 23 19.40 -6.80 36.67
CA SER A 23 18.80 -8.09 37.07
C SER A 23 19.30 -8.68 38.39
N ASP A 24 20.46 -8.28 38.92
CA ASP A 24 20.95 -8.59 40.28
C ASP A 24 22.30 -7.85 40.45
N ALA A 25 22.46 -7.05 41.51
CA ALA A 25 23.59 -6.12 41.67
C ALA A 25 24.91 -6.81 42.08
N GLN A 26 25.49 -7.62 41.19
CA GLN A 26 26.86 -8.11 41.30
C GLN A 26 27.65 -7.74 40.04
N GLY A 27 28.17 -6.51 40.00
CA GLY A 27 29.05 -6.01 38.94
C GLY A 27 29.03 -4.48 38.83
N GLU A 28 30.10 -3.88 38.31
CA GLU A 28 30.10 -2.48 37.89
C GLU A 28 29.15 -2.32 36.70
N VAL A 29 28.03 -1.62 36.90
CA VAL A 29 27.07 -1.29 35.84
C VAL A 29 27.36 0.12 35.33
N ASP A 30 27.71 0.23 34.05
CA ASP A 30 27.77 1.51 33.36
C ASP A 30 26.34 2.09 33.18
N PHE A 31 26.02 3.10 33.98
CA PHE A 31 24.73 3.78 34.01
C PHE A 31 24.94 5.29 33.89
N ASN A 32 24.44 5.87 32.80
CA ASN A 32 24.61 7.28 32.47
C ASN A 32 23.43 8.13 32.93
N GLU A 33 23.66 9.44 33.06
CA GLU A 33 22.59 10.39 33.36
C GLU A 33 21.51 10.34 32.27
N GLY A 34 20.25 10.21 32.66
CA GLY A 34 19.10 10.12 31.75
C GLY A 34 18.79 8.72 31.21
N ASP A 35 19.57 7.70 31.55
CA ASP A 35 19.23 6.30 31.23
C ASP A 35 17.92 5.88 31.93
N ILE A 36 17.20 4.93 31.33
CA ILE A 36 15.93 4.41 31.83
C ILE A 36 16.22 3.13 32.60
N LEU A 37 16.07 3.18 33.93
CA LEU A 37 16.27 2.04 34.79
C LEU A 37 15.10 1.06 34.64
N VAL A 38 15.39 -0.14 34.13
CA VAL A 38 14.43 -1.24 34.00
C VAL A 38 14.86 -2.37 34.92
N THR A 39 13.98 -2.82 35.80
CA THR A 39 14.29 -3.97 36.67
C THR A 39 13.02 -4.74 37.05
N ARG A 40 13.19 -5.93 37.59
CA ARG A 40 12.07 -6.71 38.13
C ARG A 40 11.55 -6.07 39.42
N ILE A 41 12.45 -5.70 40.33
CA ILE A 41 12.16 -5.05 41.61
C ILE A 41 13.36 -4.19 42.00
N THR A 42 13.14 -3.01 42.58
CA THR A 42 14.25 -2.19 43.10
C THR A 42 14.69 -2.63 44.48
N ASP A 43 15.98 -2.49 44.76
CA ASP A 43 16.55 -2.65 46.10
C ASP A 43 17.53 -1.48 46.42
N PRO A 44 18.01 -1.35 47.67
CA PRO A 44 18.87 -0.23 48.07
C PRO A 44 20.20 -0.11 47.32
N THR A 45 20.71 -1.16 46.68
CA THR A 45 21.95 -1.09 45.89
C THR A 45 21.78 -0.25 44.62
N MET A 46 20.54 -0.02 44.19
CA MET A 46 20.22 0.74 42.98
C MET A 46 20.10 2.24 43.19
N ILE A 47 20.25 2.75 44.43
CA ILE A 47 20.01 4.16 44.78
C ILE A 47 20.79 5.13 43.88
N MET A 48 22.06 4.85 43.60
CA MET A 48 22.90 5.70 42.74
C MET A 48 22.44 5.71 41.27
N MET A 49 21.83 4.63 40.79
CA MET A 49 21.27 4.56 39.43
C MET A 49 19.92 5.27 39.39
N MET A 50 19.08 5.06 40.42
CA MET A 50 17.79 5.73 40.57
C MET A 50 17.94 7.25 40.55
N SER A 51 18.97 7.80 41.22
CA SER A 51 19.21 9.25 41.24
C SER A 51 19.61 9.85 39.89
N LYS A 52 20.17 9.04 38.98
CA LYS A 52 20.60 9.45 37.64
C LYS A 52 19.57 9.14 36.56
N ALA A 53 18.54 8.37 36.90
CA ALA A 53 17.62 7.79 35.93
C ALA A 53 16.71 8.87 35.32
N GLY A 54 16.54 8.84 34.00
CA GLY A 54 15.54 9.65 33.32
C GLY A 54 14.11 9.19 33.63
N ALA A 55 13.92 7.89 33.85
CA ALA A 55 12.70 7.29 34.38
C ALA A 55 12.97 5.89 34.95
N ILE A 56 12.04 5.38 35.75
CA ILE A 56 12.12 4.06 36.38
C ILE A 56 10.95 3.18 35.93
N VAL A 57 11.25 1.97 35.46
CA VAL A 57 10.28 0.95 35.04
C VAL A 57 10.49 -0.33 35.83
N CYS A 58 9.45 -0.82 36.52
CA CYS A 58 9.51 -2.06 37.29
C CYS A 58 8.43 -3.07 36.90
N GLU A 59 8.79 -4.35 36.88
CA GLU A 59 7.80 -5.43 36.70
C GLU A 59 6.92 -5.61 37.94
N ILE A 60 7.49 -5.40 39.13
CA ILE A 60 6.81 -5.55 40.42
C ILE A 60 6.78 -4.21 41.16
N GLY A 61 5.60 -3.82 41.64
CA GLY A 61 5.41 -2.62 42.43
C GLY A 61 3.96 -2.15 42.43
N GLY A 62 3.69 -1.10 43.21
CA GLY A 62 2.38 -0.42 43.30
C GLY A 62 2.56 1.04 43.72
N ILE A 63 1.48 1.78 43.92
CA ILE A 63 1.56 3.23 44.20
C ILE A 63 2.36 3.59 45.47
N THR A 64 2.38 2.70 46.46
CA THR A 64 3.09 2.84 47.74
C THR A 64 4.39 2.03 47.83
N SER A 65 4.81 1.37 46.75
CA SER A 65 6.06 0.59 46.77
C SER A 65 7.30 1.51 46.73
N HIS A 66 8.44 0.98 47.19
CA HIS A 66 9.74 1.65 47.19
C HIS A 66 10.07 2.45 45.90
N PRO A 67 9.99 1.88 44.67
CA PRO A 67 10.32 2.63 43.46
C PRO A 67 9.40 3.84 43.25
N SER A 68 8.12 3.72 43.60
CA SER A 68 7.11 4.77 43.44
C SER A 68 7.30 5.93 44.42
N ILE A 69 7.67 5.64 45.67
CA ILE A 69 7.94 6.66 46.68
C ILE A 69 9.19 7.44 46.30
N VAL A 70 10.30 6.75 46.06
CA VAL A 70 11.59 7.38 45.74
C VAL A 70 11.49 8.21 44.45
N SER A 71 10.83 7.69 43.42
CA SER A 71 10.66 8.42 42.16
C SER A 71 9.88 9.73 42.32
N ARG A 72 8.89 9.79 43.22
CA ARG A 72 8.14 11.02 43.48
C ARG A 72 8.98 12.06 44.21
N GLU A 73 9.75 11.64 45.22
CA GLU A 73 10.67 12.53 45.95
C GLU A 73 11.76 13.11 45.04
N MET A 74 12.19 12.34 44.04
CA MET A 74 13.20 12.75 43.06
C MET A 74 12.61 13.47 41.84
N GLY A 75 11.28 13.53 41.68
CA GLY A 75 10.63 14.11 40.50
C GLY A 75 10.85 13.32 39.20
N ILE A 76 11.15 12.02 39.30
CA ILE A 76 11.45 11.13 38.17
C ILE A 76 10.16 10.39 37.74
N PRO A 77 9.83 10.30 36.44
CA PRO A 77 8.70 9.52 35.96
C PRO A 77 8.84 8.03 36.30
N CYS A 78 7.76 7.41 36.79
CA CYS A 78 7.79 6.00 37.20
C CYS A 78 6.57 5.21 36.73
N VAL A 79 6.82 4.01 36.20
CA VAL A 79 5.81 3.02 35.85
C VAL A 79 6.16 1.67 36.47
N VAL A 80 5.25 1.12 37.26
CA VAL A 80 5.40 -0.19 37.92
C VAL A 80 4.36 -1.18 37.40
N SER A 81 4.44 -2.45 37.82
CA SER A 81 3.53 -3.51 37.37
C SER A 81 3.56 -3.72 35.84
N VAL A 82 4.69 -3.45 35.19
CA VAL A 82 4.85 -3.66 33.75
C VAL A 82 5.24 -5.12 33.51
N ALA A 83 4.26 -5.96 33.20
CA ALA A 83 4.50 -7.39 33.01
C ALA A 83 5.58 -7.67 31.95
N ASP A 84 6.52 -8.56 32.29
CA ASP A 84 7.63 -9.01 31.43
C ASP A 84 8.52 -7.88 30.87
N ALA A 85 8.58 -6.71 31.51
CA ALA A 85 9.39 -5.58 31.05
C ALA A 85 10.87 -5.93 30.82
N THR A 86 11.47 -6.73 31.71
CA THR A 86 12.88 -7.16 31.61
C THR A 86 13.12 -8.18 30.50
N LYS A 87 12.07 -8.85 30.02
CA LYS A 87 12.14 -9.79 28.89
C LYS A 87 11.86 -9.11 27.56
N VAL A 88 10.95 -8.12 27.56
CA VAL A 88 10.53 -7.44 26.33
C VAL A 88 11.49 -6.31 25.96
N LEU A 89 11.96 -5.54 26.93
CA LEU A 89 12.96 -4.50 26.73
C LEU A 89 14.36 -5.15 26.68
N LYS A 90 15.31 -4.46 26.05
CA LYS A 90 16.72 -4.86 26.00
C LYS A 90 17.60 -3.66 26.30
N ASP A 91 18.79 -3.90 26.86
CA ASP A 91 19.79 -2.86 27.07
C ASP A 91 20.06 -2.06 25.79
N GLY A 92 20.13 -0.74 25.94
CA GLY A 92 20.38 0.20 24.86
C GLY A 92 19.17 0.57 24.01
N MET A 93 18.01 -0.10 24.17
CA MET A 93 16.78 0.29 23.47
C MET A 93 16.33 1.68 23.88
N GLU A 94 15.95 2.52 22.91
CA GLU A 94 15.39 3.83 23.22
C GLU A 94 13.89 3.72 23.51
N VAL A 95 13.44 4.30 24.61
CA VAL A 95 12.03 4.24 25.04
C VAL A 95 11.54 5.62 25.46
N GLU A 96 10.25 5.88 25.26
CA GLU A 96 9.53 7.01 25.87
C GLU A 96 8.66 6.49 27.02
N ILE A 97 8.87 7.03 28.21
CA ILE A 97 8.11 6.71 29.42
C ILE A 97 7.10 7.81 29.69
N ASN A 98 5.88 7.44 30.04
CA ASN A 98 4.88 8.36 30.58
C ASN A 98 4.39 7.83 31.94
N GLY A 99 4.93 8.42 33.00
CA GLY A 99 4.65 8.02 34.38
C GLY A 99 3.26 8.44 34.87
N ALA A 100 2.55 9.33 34.16
CA ALA A 100 1.15 9.66 34.47
C ALA A 100 0.17 8.65 33.84
N ARG A 101 0.46 8.17 32.62
CA ARG A 101 -0.41 7.22 31.89
C ARG A 101 -0.05 5.77 32.14
N GLY A 102 1.08 5.49 32.78
CA GLY A 102 1.56 4.13 33.02
C GLY A 102 2.01 3.40 31.75
N THR A 103 2.61 4.12 30.80
CA THR A 103 2.96 3.55 29.49
C THR A 103 4.45 3.65 29.19
N VAL A 104 4.99 2.59 28.58
CA VAL A 104 6.35 2.50 28.06
C VAL A 104 6.26 2.27 26.56
N THR A 105 6.70 3.24 25.77
CA THR A 105 6.67 3.15 24.30
C THR A 105 8.08 2.87 23.81
N ILE A 106 8.32 1.70 23.22
CA ILE A 106 9.59 1.41 22.55
C ILE A 106 9.68 2.33 21.34
N ILE A 107 10.67 3.23 21.34
CA ILE A 107 10.94 4.08 20.19
C ILE A 107 11.75 3.20 19.24
N ASP A 108 11.13 2.77 18.14
CA ASP A 108 11.89 2.15 17.05
C ASP A 108 12.95 3.16 16.60
N GLN A 109 14.18 2.98 17.08
CA GLN A 109 15.32 3.43 16.32
C GLN A 109 15.31 2.57 15.07
N THR A 110 14.71 3.10 14.00
CA THR A 110 14.90 2.56 12.65
C THR A 110 16.39 2.28 12.49
N ASP A 111 16.70 0.99 12.35
CA ASP A 111 18.03 0.42 12.29
C ASP A 111 19.01 1.35 11.55
N LYS A 112 19.99 1.90 12.26
CA LYS A 112 21.00 2.84 11.69
C LYS A 112 22.00 2.13 10.75
N THR A 113 21.71 0.89 10.36
CA THR A 113 22.52 0.08 9.43
C THR A 113 21.87 -0.16 8.07
N LYS A 114 20.70 0.43 7.75
CA LYS A 114 20.00 0.17 6.48
C LYS A 114 20.90 0.44 5.25
N GLN A 115 21.32 -0.63 4.59
CA GLN A 115 21.99 -0.62 3.29
C GLN A 115 20.98 -0.63 2.13
N TYR A 116 19.73 -0.18 2.31
CA TYR A 116 18.70 -0.21 1.28
C TYR A 116 17.90 1.10 1.12
N PRO A 117 17.31 1.39 -0.05
CA PRO A 117 16.58 2.63 -0.31
C PRO A 117 15.35 2.85 0.59
N LYS A 118 15.11 4.11 0.97
CA LYS A 118 13.96 4.53 1.79
C LYS A 118 12.59 4.09 1.25
N TRP A 119 12.45 4.00 -0.07
CA TRP A 119 11.18 3.65 -0.71
C TRP A 119 10.66 2.26 -0.26
N ILE A 120 11.57 1.35 0.13
CA ILE A 120 11.22 0.01 0.61
C ILE A 120 10.42 0.08 1.93
N ASP A 121 10.72 1.05 2.80
CA ASP A 121 9.96 1.27 4.03
C ASP A 121 8.57 1.85 3.75
N ASP A 122 8.46 2.75 2.76
CA ASP A 122 7.18 3.31 2.33
C ASP A 122 6.30 2.22 1.72
N TYR A 123 6.87 1.40 0.84
CA TYR A 123 6.25 0.22 0.25
C TYR A 123 5.77 -0.76 1.33
N ALA A 124 6.64 -1.14 2.27
CA ALA A 124 6.30 -2.08 3.35
C ALA A 124 5.10 -1.62 4.18
N ARG A 125 5.01 -0.32 4.49
CA ARG A 125 3.86 0.24 5.22
C ARG A 125 2.57 0.20 4.40
N SER A 126 2.65 0.46 3.10
CA SER A 126 1.46 0.41 2.21
C SER A 126 0.96 -1.03 2.07
N VAL A 127 1.87 -1.97 1.81
CA VAL A 127 1.57 -3.40 1.71
C VAL A 127 1.00 -3.97 3.00
N HIS A 128 1.50 -3.53 4.15
CA HIS A 128 0.94 -3.89 5.46
C HIS A 128 -0.54 -3.54 5.56
N ARG A 129 -0.93 -2.34 5.13
CA ARG A 129 -2.35 -1.95 5.09
C ARG A 129 -3.16 -2.72 4.07
N TYR A 130 -2.57 -3.07 2.94
CA TYR A 130 -3.27 -3.85 1.92
C TYR A 130 -3.64 -5.24 2.44
N TYR A 131 -2.67 -5.99 2.96
CA TYR A 131 -2.94 -7.36 3.38
C TYR A 131 -3.75 -7.47 4.68
N GLN A 132 -3.86 -6.38 5.43
CA GLN A 132 -4.86 -6.26 6.48
C GLN A 132 -6.27 -6.25 5.85
N GLY A 133 -6.96 -7.38 5.92
CA GLY A 133 -8.33 -7.52 5.45
C GLY A 133 -8.48 -8.07 4.02
N ILE A 134 -7.39 -8.55 3.39
CA ILE A 134 -7.51 -9.28 2.13
C ILE A 134 -8.07 -10.69 2.35
N ASP A 135 -8.96 -11.11 1.46
CA ASP A 135 -9.36 -12.50 1.31
C ASP A 135 -8.99 -12.97 -0.10
N PHE A 136 -7.97 -13.84 -0.21
CA PHE A 136 -7.48 -14.32 -1.50
C PHE A 136 -8.51 -15.16 -2.27
N ARG A 137 -9.61 -15.60 -1.62
CA ARG A 137 -10.71 -16.29 -2.29
C ARG A 137 -11.58 -15.37 -3.12
N THR A 138 -11.44 -14.05 -2.99
CA THR A 138 -12.21 -13.10 -3.81
C THR A 138 -11.68 -12.97 -5.23
N PHE A 139 -10.45 -13.44 -5.50
CA PHE A 139 -9.86 -13.46 -6.85
C PHE A 139 -10.55 -14.50 -7.76
N GLU A 140 -11.71 -14.12 -8.26
CA GLU A 140 -12.54 -14.89 -9.17
C GLU A 140 -12.62 -14.20 -10.55
N PRO A 141 -12.78 -14.98 -11.65
CA PRO A 141 -12.97 -16.43 -11.68
C PRO A 141 -11.67 -17.26 -11.66
N PHE A 142 -10.51 -16.62 -11.44
CA PHE A 142 -9.23 -17.30 -11.55
C PHE A 142 -8.21 -16.77 -10.53
N ASP A 143 -7.75 -17.69 -9.68
CA ASP A 143 -6.75 -17.43 -8.63
C ASP A 143 -5.35 -17.28 -9.24
N VAL A 144 -5.03 -16.04 -9.55
CA VAL A 144 -3.77 -15.70 -10.18
C VAL A 144 -2.63 -15.51 -9.19
N VAL A 145 -2.92 -15.40 -7.89
CA VAL A 145 -1.89 -15.38 -6.84
C VAL A 145 -1.11 -16.69 -6.86
N HIS A 146 -1.84 -17.79 -6.98
CA HIS A 146 -1.28 -19.13 -7.05
C HIS A 146 -0.89 -19.54 -8.47
N PHE A 147 -1.29 -18.77 -9.49
CA PHE A 147 -0.85 -18.95 -10.88
C PHE A 147 0.50 -18.28 -11.18
N HIS A 148 0.65 -17.02 -10.77
CA HIS A 148 1.80 -16.15 -11.06
C HIS A 148 3.16 -16.83 -10.84
N PRO A 149 3.39 -17.58 -9.73
CA PRO A 149 4.68 -18.22 -9.45
C PRO A 149 5.12 -19.25 -10.49
N LEU A 150 4.22 -19.79 -11.32
CA LEU A 150 4.57 -20.78 -12.34
C LEU A 150 5.49 -20.20 -13.42
N TYR A 151 5.44 -18.88 -13.66
CA TYR A 151 6.14 -18.23 -14.76
C TYR A 151 6.82 -16.90 -14.42
N SER A 152 6.74 -16.42 -13.16
CA SER A 152 7.25 -15.08 -12.80
C SER A 152 8.72 -14.87 -13.15
N GLU A 153 9.56 -15.89 -13.00
CA GLU A 153 10.97 -15.82 -13.37
C GLU A 153 11.15 -15.41 -14.83
N LEU A 154 10.51 -16.12 -15.76
CA LEU A 154 10.54 -15.84 -17.20
C LEU A 154 9.97 -14.47 -17.53
N TRP A 155 8.89 -14.09 -16.83
CA TRP A 155 8.28 -12.78 -16.99
C TRP A 155 9.23 -11.66 -16.58
N ILE A 156 9.87 -11.77 -15.41
CA ILE A 156 10.76 -10.74 -14.89
C ILE A 156 12.05 -10.65 -15.70
N GLU A 157 12.57 -11.77 -16.22
CA GLU A 157 13.66 -11.75 -17.20
C GLU A 157 13.29 -10.99 -18.48
N ARG A 158 12.06 -11.17 -18.95
CA ARG A 158 11.54 -10.41 -20.09
C ARG A 158 11.42 -8.93 -19.77
N LEU A 159 10.98 -8.56 -18.57
CA LEU A 159 10.97 -7.17 -18.11
C LEU A 159 12.39 -6.59 -18.06
N ALA A 160 13.38 -7.33 -17.57
CA ALA A 160 14.76 -6.86 -17.55
C ALA A 160 15.29 -6.58 -18.97
N LYS A 161 14.97 -7.46 -19.94
CA LYS A 161 15.29 -7.23 -21.36
C LYS A 161 14.59 -5.98 -21.92
N LEU A 162 13.32 -5.78 -21.59
CA LEU A 162 12.53 -4.60 -21.95
C LEU A 162 13.18 -3.32 -21.43
N VAL A 163 13.51 -3.27 -20.13
CA VAL A 163 14.16 -2.12 -19.48
C VAL A 163 15.50 -1.82 -20.12
N LYS A 164 16.34 -2.83 -20.31
CA LYS A 164 17.63 -2.68 -20.98
C LYS A 164 17.47 -2.09 -22.39
N LYS A 165 16.51 -2.58 -23.18
CA LYS A 165 16.23 -2.06 -24.52
C LYS A 165 15.75 -0.61 -24.48
N PHE A 166 14.84 -0.28 -23.57
CA PHE A 166 14.37 1.09 -23.34
C PHE A 166 15.53 2.05 -23.05
N ARG A 167 16.44 1.66 -22.14
CA ARG A 167 17.62 2.46 -21.77
C ARG A 167 18.61 2.61 -22.94
N ILE A 168 18.87 1.54 -23.70
CA ILE A 168 19.76 1.58 -24.88
C ILE A 168 19.23 2.52 -25.96
N GLN A 169 17.91 2.55 -26.16
CA GLN A 169 17.28 3.47 -27.11
C GLN A 169 17.33 4.94 -26.65
N GLY A 170 17.74 5.20 -25.40
CA GLY A 170 17.98 6.55 -24.91
C GLY A 170 16.70 7.36 -24.65
N HIS A 171 15.54 6.72 -24.51
CA HIS A 171 14.29 7.41 -24.20
C HIS A 171 14.38 8.06 -22.82
N PRO A 172 14.19 9.40 -22.71
CA PRO A 172 14.08 10.04 -21.40
C PRO A 172 12.83 9.55 -20.67
N MET A 173 12.97 9.16 -19.40
CA MET A 173 11.85 8.62 -18.61
C MET A 173 10.66 9.57 -18.53
N LYS A 174 10.93 10.87 -18.42
CA LYS A 174 9.89 11.91 -18.36
C LYS A 174 9.08 12.00 -19.66
N ASP A 175 9.73 11.83 -20.80
CA ASP A 175 9.11 11.96 -22.12
C ASP A 175 8.32 10.70 -22.48
N ALA A 176 8.75 9.55 -21.95
CA ALA A 176 8.08 8.27 -22.16
C ALA A 176 6.92 8.00 -21.19
N ILE A 177 6.59 8.92 -20.27
CA ILE A 177 5.70 8.62 -19.14
C ILE A 177 4.30 8.15 -19.57
N ASN A 178 3.78 8.65 -20.68
CA ASN A 178 2.48 8.24 -21.25
C ASN A 178 2.48 6.79 -21.79
N HIS A 179 3.65 6.15 -21.89
CA HIS A 179 3.79 4.74 -22.26
C HIS A 179 3.89 3.81 -21.06
N PHE A 180 4.05 4.34 -19.84
CA PHE A 180 4.08 3.53 -18.63
C PHE A 180 2.67 3.12 -18.22
N PRO A 181 2.55 2.00 -17.47
CA PRO A 181 1.32 1.69 -16.78
C PRO A 181 0.96 2.80 -15.78
N ILE A 182 -0.33 2.92 -15.47
CA ILE A 182 -0.82 3.78 -14.39
C ILE A 182 -0.18 3.40 -13.05
N PRO A 183 -0.08 4.33 -12.07
CA PRO A 183 0.60 4.06 -10.81
C PRO A 183 0.09 2.83 -10.07
N SER A 184 -1.21 2.58 -10.08
CA SER A 184 -1.78 1.37 -9.50
C SER A 184 -1.23 0.10 -10.14
N SER A 185 -1.25 -0.02 -11.46
CA SER A 185 -0.64 -1.15 -12.16
C SER A 185 0.85 -1.32 -11.81
N ILE A 186 1.63 -0.23 -11.72
CA ILE A 186 3.05 -0.34 -11.34
C ILE A 186 3.21 -0.90 -9.92
N ARG A 187 2.42 -0.39 -8.95
CA ARG A 187 2.46 -0.88 -7.57
C ARG A 187 2.04 -2.36 -7.48
N ALA A 188 1.09 -2.81 -8.30
CA ALA A 188 0.72 -4.23 -8.40
C ALA A 188 1.87 -5.09 -8.94
N ILE A 189 2.55 -4.65 -10.02
CA ILE A 189 3.71 -5.37 -10.57
C ILE A 189 4.82 -5.51 -9.53
N LEU A 190 5.15 -4.42 -8.82
CA LEU A 190 6.14 -4.46 -7.73
C LEU A 190 5.74 -5.47 -6.64
N CYS A 191 4.45 -5.52 -6.30
CA CYS A 191 3.91 -6.47 -5.35
C CYS A 191 4.19 -7.93 -5.73
N PHE A 192 3.95 -8.30 -6.99
CA PHE A 192 4.17 -9.65 -7.47
C PHE A 192 5.63 -10.03 -7.64
N MET A 193 6.48 -9.06 -7.98
CA MET A 193 7.91 -9.29 -7.97
C MET A 193 8.42 -9.62 -6.55
N VAL A 194 7.93 -8.91 -5.53
CA VAL A 194 8.30 -9.17 -4.12
C VAL A 194 7.80 -10.52 -3.63
N HIS A 195 6.58 -10.88 -3.97
CA HIS A 195 6.04 -12.22 -3.75
C HIS A 195 6.89 -13.33 -4.38
N HIS A 196 7.33 -13.13 -5.61
CA HIS A 196 8.17 -14.10 -6.27
C HIS A 196 9.54 -14.23 -5.59
N MET A 197 10.17 -13.13 -5.16
CA MET A 197 11.42 -13.20 -4.41
C MET A 197 11.29 -14.02 -3.13
N GLU A 198 10.19 -13.84 -2.40
CA GLU A 198 9.89 -14.64 -1.20
C GLU A 198 9.67 -16.10 -1.51
N ASN A 199 9.00 -16.40 -2.62
CA ASN A 199 8.86 -17.77 -3.09
C ASN A 199 10.21 -18.43 -3.36
N CYS A 200 11.07 -17.74 -4.10
CA CYS A 200 12.42 -18.23 -4.38
C CYS A 200 13.19 -18.47 -3.08
N ARG A 201 13.10 -17.57 -2.11
CA ARG A 201 13.72 -17.73 -0.80
C ARG A 201 13.22 -18.98 -0.07
N ARG A 202 11.91 -19.19 0.01
CA ARG A 202 11.29 -20.36 0.68
C ARG A 202 11.69 -21.68 0.04
N GLN A 203 11.78 -21.70 -1.29
CA GLN A 203 12.13 -22.90 -2.05
C GLN A 203 13.64 -23.05 -2.29
N SER A 204 14.47 -22.13 -1.77
CA SER A 204 15.91 -22.08 -2.06
C SER A 204 16.25 -22.02 -3.56
N LEU A 205 15.37 -21.40 -4.35
CA LEU A 205 15.57 -21.18 -5.77
C LEU A 205 16.40 -19.92 -6.00
N LYS A 206 17.29 -19.98 -7.00
CA LYS A 206 18.03 -18.81 -7.48
C LYS A 206 17.19 -18.07 -8.52
N PHE A 207 17.39 -16.76 -8.60
CA PHE A 207 16.83 -15.91 -9.64
C PHE A 207 17.83 -14.81 -10.00
N ASN A 208 17.61 -14.14 -11.14
CA ASN A 208 18.45 -13.04 -11.61
C ASN A 208 18.27 -11.78 -10.73
N GLN A 209 18.99 -11.69 -9.61
CA GLN A 209 18.91 -10.56 -8.68
C GLN A 209 19.17 -9.20 -9.36
N ALA A 210 20.16 -9.11 -10.24
CA ALA A 210 20.48 -7.87 -10.95
C ALA A 210 19.31 -7.40 -11.83
N GLY A 211 18.69 -8.31 -12.58
CA GLY A 211 17.52 -8.00 -13.40
C GLY A 211 16.31 -7.57 -12.57
N TYR A 212 16.10 -8.18 -11.40
CA TYR A 212 15.02 -7.78 -10.48
C TYR A 212 15.23 -6.36 -9.99
N LYS A 213 16.43 -6.07 -9.51
CA LYS A 213 16.78 -4.74 -9.03
C LYS A 213 16.63 -3.69 -10.12
N GLU A 214 17.09 -3.97 -11.34
CA GLU A 214 16.97 -3.08 -12.50
C GLU A 214 15.50 -2.77 -12.85
N VAL A 215 14.65 -3.79 -12.90
CA VAL A 215 13.22 -3.63 -13.19
C VAL A 215 12.52 -2.85 -12.06
N MET A 216 12.81 -3.17 -10.80
CA MET A 216 12.23 -2.45 -9.66
C MET A 216 12.64 -0.98 -9.64
N ASP A 217 13.93 -0.69 -9.82
CA ASP A 217 14.42 0.69 -9.85
C ASP A 217 13.78 1.48 -11.01
N PHE A 218 13.60 0.85 -12.18
CA PHE A 218 12.91 1.44 -13.33
C PHE A 218 11.44 1.77 -13.07
N LEU A 219 10.70 0.83 -12.47
CA LEU A 219 9.29 1.01 -12.11
C LEU A 219 9.10 2.06 -11.01
N VAL A 220 9.99 2.07 -10.01
CA VAL A 220 9.98 3.07 -8.93
C VAL A 220 10.34 4.46 -9.48
N GLU A 221 11.26 4.56 -10.45
CA GLU A 221 11.53 5.81 -11.15
C GLU A 221 10.29 6.32 -11.90
N ALA A 222 9.56 5.44 -12.58
CA ALA A 222 8.30 5.82 -13.23
C ALA A 222 7.26 6.31 -12.21
N LEU A 223 7.09 5.62 -11.08
CA LEU A 223 6.22 6.08 -9.99
C LEU A 223 6.65 7.45 -9.45
N ASN A 224 7.94 7.70 -9.30
CA ASN A 224 8.47 8.99 -8.83
C ASN A 224 8.13 10.14 -9.79
N ILE A 225 7.97 9.86 -11.09
CA ILE A 225 7.61 10.86 -12.10
C ILE A 225 6.09 11.04 -12.15
N GLN A 226 5.31 9.96 -12.00
CA GLN A 226 3.84 10.02 -12.06
C GLN A 226 3.18 10.52 -10.76
N THR A 227 3.88 10.46 -9.63
CA THR A 227 3.32 10.79 -8.31
C THR A 227 4.18 11.81 -7.57
N ASN A 228 3.55 12.89 -7.08
CA ASN A 228 4.21 13.97 -6.37
C ASN A 228 4.43 13.66 -4.88
N GLU A 229 3.45 13.00 -4.24
CA GLU A 229 3.54 12.55 -2.86
C GLU A 229 2.91 11.15 -2.70
N ASP A 230 3.24 10.50 -1.58
CA ASP A 230 2.69 9.19 -1.20
C ASP A 230 2.74 8.15 -2.34
N LYS A 231 3.96 7.92 -2.84
CA LYS A 231 4.27 7.12 -4.04
C LYS A 231 3.66 5.73 -4.04
N PHE A 232 3.46 5.14 -2.85
CA PHE A 232 2.89 3.81 -2.66
C PHE A 232 1.45 3.83 -2.15
N ALA A 233 0.78 4.98 -2.17
CA ALA A 233 -0.62 5.13 -1.74
C ALA A 233 -0.92 4.59 -0.34
N LEU A 234 -0.11 4.99 0.65
CA LEU A 234 -0.36 4.67 2.06
C LEU A 234 -1.67 5.29 2.58
N LYS A 235 -1.99 6.49 2.08
CA LYS A 235 -3.20 7.25 2.38
C LYS A 235 -3.79 8.01 1.18
N LYS A 236 -2.97 8.36 0.19
CA LYS A 236 -3.32 9.21 -0.95
C LYS A 236 -2.60 8.77 -2.22
N SER A 237 -3.15 9.09 -3.38
CA SER A 237 -2.46 8.94 -4.67
C SER A 237 -2.47 10.29 -5.38
N ILE A 238 -1.34 11.00 -5.34
CA ILE A 238 -1.27 12.41 -5.77
C ILE A 238 -0.45 12.53 -7.06
N GLY A 239 -1.15 12.70 -8.18
CA GLY A 239 -0.55 12.90 -9.51
C GLY A 239 -0.39 14.36 -9.92
N HIS A 240 -1.05 15.27 -9.21
CA HIS A 240 -1.07 16.71 -9.52
C HIS A 240 -0.57 17.53 -8.34
N SER A 241 0.21 18.56 -8.59
CA SER A 241 0.64 19.53 -7.58
C SER A 241 -0.55 20.38 -7.13
N ALA A 242 -0.41 21.13 -6.03
CA ALA A 242 -1.46 22.03 -5.58
C ALA A 242 -1.84 23.08 -6.64
N GLU A 243 -0.83 23.59 -7.37
CA GLU A 243 -1.00 24.52 -8.49
C GLU A 243 -1.75 23.87 -9.65
N GLN A 244 -1.33 22.67 -10.06
CA GLN A 244 -1.99 21.92 -11.14
C GLN A 244 -3.45 21.59 -10.78
N VAL A 245 -3.73 21.24 -9.52
CA VAL A 245 -5.10 21.01 -9.03
C VAL A 245 -5.93 22.29 -9.13
N GLN A 246 -5.34 23.45 -8.81
CA GLN A 246 -6.04 24.72 -8.96
C GLN A 246 -6.38 25.00 -10.42
N GLU A 247 -5.42 24.84 -11.34
CA GLU A 247 -5.61 25.01 -12.79
C GLU A 247 -6.66 24.03 -13.33
N LEU A 248 -6.57 22.75 -12.98
CA LEU A 248 -7.55 21.71 -13.33
C LEU A 248 -8.95 22.09 -12.84
N SER A 249 -9.07 22.59 -11.60
CA SER A 249 -10.35 22.99 -11.01
C SER A 249 -11.04 24.13 -11.75
N GLU A 250 -10.31 24.90 -12.56
CA GLU A 250 -10.86 26.00 -13.37
C GLU A 250 -11.34 25.53 -14.74
N GLN A 251 -10.73 24.46 -15.28
CA GLN A 251 -11.08 23.91 -16.59
C GLN A 251 -12.21 22.87 -16.54
N ILE A 252 -12.45 22.28 -15.36
CA ILE A 252 -13.48 21.25 -15.19
C ILE A 252 -14.89 21.87 -15.29
N PRO A 253 -15.79 21.31 -16.12
CA PRO A 253 -17.16 21.77 -16.26
C PRO A 253 -18.03 21.30 -15.08
N TRP A 254 -17.87 21.97 -13.95
CA TRP A 254 -18.53 21.59 -12.70
C TRP A 254 -20.05 21.72 -12.74
N GLN A 255 -20.71 20.65 -12.32
CA GLN A 255 -22.15 20.58 -12.07
C GLN A 255 -22.41 20.51 -10.56
N ALA A 256 -23.63 20.86 -10.14
CA ALA A 256 -24.03 20.85 -8.72
C ALA A 256 -24.25 19.42 -8.22
N GLY A 257 -23.67 19.07 -7.07
CA GLY A 257 -23.90 17.77 -6.43
C GLY A 257 -25.28 17.69 -5.78
N SER A 258 -25.86 16.49 -5.76
CA SER A 258 -27.03 16.14 -4.96
C SER A 258 -26.94 14.67 -4.52
N PRO A 259 -27.76 14.21 -3.54
CA PRO A 259 -27.83 12.80 -3.16
C PRO A 259 -28.19 11.87 -4.33
N GLU A 260 -29.07 12.31 -5.24
CA GLU A 260 -29.49 11.57 -6.44
C GLU A 260 -28.32 11.43 -7.42
N ILE A 261 -27.62 12.53 -7.71
CA ILE A 261 -26.40 12.49 -8.52
C ILE A 261 -25.35 11.61 -7.87
N SER A 262 -25.15 11.70 -6.56
CA SER A 262 -24.17 10.87 -5.86
C SER A 262 -24.50 9.38 -6.00
N TYR A 263 -25.78 9.02 -6.06
CA TYR A 263 -26.21 7.65 -6.33
C TYR A 263 -25.90 7.24 -7.77
N GLN A 264 -26.22 8.08 -8.77
CA GLN A 264 -25.88 7.83 -10.17
C GLN A 264 -24.37 7.68 -10.39
N LEU A 265 -23.55 8.54 -9.78
CA LEU A 265 -22.08 8.43 -9.86
C LEU A 265 -21.57 7.13 -9.23
N GLY A 266 -22.21 6.65 -8.15
CA GLY A 266 -21.95 5.34 -7.58
C GLY A 266 -22.28 4.20 -8.54
N GLN A 267 -23.40 4.31 -9.27
CA GLN A 267 -23.77 3.33 -10.30
C GLN A 267 -22.83 3.39 -11.51
N LEU A 268 -22.40 4.57 -11.94
CA LEU A 268 -21.40 4.72 -13.00
C LEU A 268 -20.08 4.08 -12.59
N TYR A 269 -19.60 4.36 -11.37
CA TYR A 269 -18.40 3.71 -10.84
C TYR A 269 -18.54 2.20 -10.86
N LEU A 270 -19.66 1.65 -10.33
CA LEU A 270 -19.93 0.22 -10.33
C LEU A 270 -19.95 -0.37 -11.75
N ALA A 271 -20.54 0.33 -12.71
CA ALA A 271 -20.62 -0.12 -14.10
C ALA A 271 -19.23 -0.17 -14.75
N CYS A 272 -18.42 0.87 -14.56
CA CYS A 272 -17.07 0.93 -15.10
C CYS A 272 -16.13 -0.04 -14.39
N SER A 273 -16.15 -0.12 -13.06
CA SER A 273 -15.32 -1.05 -12.30
C SER A 273 -15.69 -2.50 -12.59
N GLY A 274 -16.99 -2.82 -12.65
CA GLY A 274 -17.45 -4.16 -13.04
C GLY A 274 -17.00 -4.55 -14.44
N LEU A 275 -17.00 -3.62 -15.40
CA LEU A 275 -16.44 -3.86 -16.73
C LEU A 275 -14.93 -4.11 -16.67
N VAL A 276 -14.18 -3.29 -15.92
CA VAL A 276 -12.74 -3.48 -15.74
C VAL A 276 -12.44 -4.86 -15.15
N ASN A 277 -13.15 -5.30 -14.11
CA ASN A 277 -12.99 -6.63 -13.53
C ASN A 277 -13.21 -7.73 -14.60
N GLY A 278 -14.23 -7.57 -15.46
CA GLY A 278 -14.47 -8.50 -16.57
C GLY A 278 -13.39 -8.48 -17.65
N LEU A 279 -12.79 -7.33 -17.94
CA LEU A 279 -11.75 -7.16 -18.96
C LEU A 279 -10.37 -7.62 -18.47
N MET A 280 -10.06 -7.38 -17.20
CA MET A 280 -8.71 -7.50 -16.63
C MET A 280 -8.59 -8.63 -15.60
N ASN A 281 -9.69 -9.30 -15.25
CA ASN A 281 -9.78 -10.20 -14.09
C ASN A 281 -9.58 -9.42 -12.77
N ASP A 282 -10.10 -9.90 -11.63
CA ASP A 282 -10.13 -9.15 -10.35
C ASP A 282 -8.72 -8.71 -9.87
N TRP A 283 -7.69 -9.39 -10.38
CA TRP A 283 -6.28 -9.14 -10.14
C TRP A 283 -5.64 -7.97 -10.89
N CYS A 284 -6.02 -7.75 -12.15
CA CYS A 284 -5.50 -6.61 -12.92
C CYS A 284 -6.52 -5.48 -12.94
N THR A 285 -7.44 -5.42 -11.97
CA THR A 285 -8.35 -4.27 -11.80
C THR A 285 -7.56 -2.99 -11.60
N ASP A 286 -6.42 -3.09 -10.94
CA ASP A 286 -5.37 -2.07 -10.83
C ASP A 286 -4.81 -1.60 -12.18
N ASN A 287 -5.08 -2.26 -13.30
CA ASN A 287 -4.71 -1.82 -14.66
C ASN A 287 -5.82 -0.98 -15.34
N GLY A 288 -7.04 -1.03 -14.82
CA GLY A 288 -8.19 -0.36 -15.43
C GLY A 288 -8.81 0.73 -14.56
N ILE A 289 -8.31 0.95 -13.34
CA ILE A 289 -8.81 1.97 -12.42
C ILE A 289 -7.63 2.68 -11.74
N GLU A 290 -7.64 4.00 -11.79
CA GLU A 290 -6.78 4.85 -10.96
C GLU A 290 -7.67 5.82 -10.17
N VAL A 291 -7.32 6.08 -8.92
CA VAL A 291 -8.00 7.08 -8.11
C VAL A 291 -6.98 8.09 -7.63
N TRP A 292 -7.20 9.35 -7.98
CA TRP A 292 -6.34 10.45 -7.60
C TRP A 292 -6.95 11.28 -6.47
N GLY A 293 -6.11 11.68 -5.52
CA GLY A 293 -6.48 12.48 -4.36
C GLY A 293 -6.25 11.75 -3.03
N PRO A 294 -7.02 12.09 -1.98
CA PRO A 294 -7.80 13.31 -1.88
C PRO A 294 -6.91 14.56 -1.98
N TYR A 295 -7.34 15.52 -2.80
CA TYR A 295 -6.71 16.85 -2.88
C TYR A 295 -7.48 17.83 -2.00
N ASP A 296 -6.79 18.60 -1.17
CA ASP A 296 -7.43 19.66 -0.40
C ASP A 296 -7.78 20.84 -1.32
N VAL A 297 -9.08 21.12 -1.45
CA VAL A 297 -9.61 22.22 -2.27
C VAL A 297 -10.40 23.22 -1.42
N SER A 298 -10.15 23.24 -0.10
CA SER A 298 -10.86 24.05 0.88
C SER A 298 -10.79 25.55 0.58
N LYS A 299 -9.70 26.02 -0.02
CA LYS A 299 -9.52 27.43 -0.41
C LYS A 299 -10.62 27.94 -1.35
N LYS A 300 -11.12 27.08 -2.25
CA LYS A 300 -12.11 27.44 -3.28
C LYS A 300 -13.52 26.98 -2.94
N TYR A 301 -13.66 25.80 -2.33
CA TYR A 301 -14.97 25.18 -2.08
C TYR A 301 -15.41 25.19 -0.61
N GLY A 302 -14.61 25.81 0.27
CA GLY A 302 -14.89 25.96 1.70
C GLY A 302 -14.21 24.88 2.55
N ALA A 303 -14.00 25.17 3.83
CA ALA A 303 -13.30 24.28 4.77
C ALA A 303 -13.83 22.84 4.74
N GLY A 304 -12.92 21.87 4.74
CA GLY A 304 -13.24 20.44 4.73
C GLY A 304 -13.61 19.89 3.34
N SER A 305 -13.33 20.63 2.27
CA SER A 305 -13.63 20.20 0.90
C SER A 305 -12.46 19.48 0.27
N ILE A 306 -12.71 18.28 -0.24
CA ILE A 306 -11.71 17.43 -0.91
C ILE A 306 -12.14 17.13 -2.34
N LEU A 307 -11.18 17.13 -3.26
CA LEU A 307 -11.34 16.66 -4.64
C LEU A 307 -10.80 15.23 -4.77
N VAL A 308 -11.57 14.41 -5.47
CA VAL A 308 -11.23 13.04 -5.83
C VAL A 308 -11.51 12.85 -7.32
N VAL A 309 -10.56 12.26 -8.02
CA VAL A 309 -10.71 11.93 -9.45
C VAL A 309 -10.64 10.42 -9.59
N ARG A 310 -11.67 9.80 -10.15
CA ARG A 310 -11.65 8.39 -10.51
C ARG A 310 -11.49 8.29 -12.01
N GLU A 311 -10.54 7.49 -12.42
CA GLU A 311 -10.16 7.35 -13.82
C GLU A 311 -10.26 5.90 -14.25
N PHE A 312 -10.95 5.70 -15.37
CA PHE A 312 -10.98 4.45 -16.12
C PHE A 312 -10.27 4.72 -17.45
N PRO A 313 -8.95 4.46 -17.56
CA PRO A 313 -8.14 4.95 -18.68
C PRO A 313 -8.40 4.18 -19.98
N ASN A 314 -8.87 2.92 -19.89
CA ASN A 314 -9.08 2.08 -21.06
C ASN A 314 -10.17 1.01 -20.85
N LEU A 315 -11.41 1.37 -21.19
CA LEU A 315 -12.57 0.49 -21.27
C LEU A 315 -12.70 -0.20 -22.64
N LYS A 316 -11.75 0.00 -23.58
CA LYS A 316 -11.73 -0.61 -24.92
C LYS A 316 -10.37 -1.26 -25.27
N PRO A 317 -9.92 -2.27 -24.52
CA PRO A 317 -8.65 -2.93 -24.81
C PRO A 317 -8.77 -3.88 -26.02
N GLU A 318 -8.92 -3.35 -27.23
CA GLU A 318 -9.13 -4.13 -28.48
C GLU A 318 -8.04 -5.17 -28.72
N SER A 319 -6.78 -4.85 -28.35
CA SER A 319 -5.66 -5.78 -28.49
C SER A 319 -5.73 -7.00 -27.56
N LEU A 320 -6.49 -6.89 -26.47
CA LEU A 320 -6.74 -7.97 -25.51
C LEU A 320 -8.07 -8.69 -25.79
N TRP A 321 -9.08 -7.92 -26.23
CA TRP A 321 -10.45 -8.37 -26.48
C TRP A 321 -10.99 -7.71 -27.74
N LEU A 322 -10.95 -8.42 -28.87
CA LEU A 322 -11.30 -7.85 -30.18
C LEU A 322 -12.71 -7.25 -30.23
N HIS A 323 -13.69 -7.87 -29.55
CA HIS A 323 -15.09 -7.40 -29.55
C HIS A 323 -15.28 -6.05 -28.83
N THR A 324 -14.33 -5.62 -28.00
CA THR A 324 -14.39 -4.33 -27.27
C THR A 324 -14.21 -3.13 -28.18
N LYS A 325 -13.78 -3.32 -29.44
CA LYS A 325 -13.76 -2.29 -30.49
C LYS A 325 -15.10 -1.55 -30.61
N ASN A 326 -16.20 -2.26 -30.37
CA ASN A 326 -17.56 -1.74 -30.51
C ASN A 326 -18.12 -1.11 -29.24
N TYR A 327 -17.38 -1.10 -28.12
CA TYR A 327 -17.82 -0.40 -26.92
C TYR A 327 -17.79 1.12 -27.14
N THR A 328 -18.49 1.89 -26.31
CA THR A 328 -18.81 3.30 -26.63
C THR A 328 -17.70 4.27 -26.26
N TYR A 329 -17.25 4.30 -25.00
CA TYR A 329 -16.17 5.18 -24.55
C TYR A 329 -14.93 4.41 -24.17
N ARG A 330 -13.74 4.97 -24.47
CA ARG A 330 -12.44 4.39 -24.09
C ARG A 330 -12.04 4.85 -22.70
N ARG A 331 -12.21 6.12 -22.39
CA ARG A 331 -11.80 6.72 -21.12
C ARG A 331 -12.98 7.41 -20.45
N ILE A 332 -13.14 7.18 -19.16
CA ILE A 332 -14.11 7.89 -18.31
C ILE A 332 -13.37 8.47 -17.11
N LEU A 333 -13.57 9.77 -16.86
CA LEU A 333 -13.10 10.49 -15.69
C LEU A 333 -14.30 10.97 -14.87
N ILE A 334 -14.28 10.70 -13.58
CA ILE A 334 -15.30 11.13 -12.62
C ILE A 334 -14.62 12.03 -11.60
N TYR A 335 -14.92 13.32 -11.68
CA TYR A 335 -14.48 14.32 -10.71
C TYR A 335 -15.57 14.51 -9.66
N THR A 336 -15.18 14.44 -8.39
CA THR A 336 -16.10 14.66 -7.27
C THR A 336 -15.44 15.55 -6.24
N ILE A 337 -16.18 16.58 -5.79
CA ILE A 337 -15.81 17.36 -4.62
C ILE A 337 -16.77 16.99 -3.50
N TYR A 338 -16.23 16.48 -2.41
CA TYR A 338 -16.97 16.18 -1.19
C TYR A 338 -16.63 17.18 -0.11
N LYS A 339 -17.60 17.47 0.75
CA LYS A 339 -17.43 18.26 1.98
C LYS A 339 -17.74 17.40 3.20
N ASP A 340 -16.94 17.54 4.25
CA ASP A 340 -17.10 16.83 5.53
C ASP A 340 -17.09 15.30 5.38
N VAL A 341 -16.35 14.79 4.38
CA VAL A 341 -16.07 13.37 4.16
C VAL A 341 -14.58 13.13 4.33
N ASP A 342 -14.21 12.26 5.25
CA ASP A 342 -12.83 11.79 5.38
C ASP A 342 -12.62 10.62 4.41
N LEU A 343 -11.66 10.77 3.51
CA LEU A 343 -11.38 9.82 2.44
C LEU A 343 -9.93 9.40 2.52
N ASN A 344 -9.72 8.10 2.43
CA ASN A 344 -8.41 7.50 2.33
C ASN A 344 -8.35 6.67 1.05
N ILE A 345 -7.33 6.93 0.22
CA ILE A 345 -6.99 6.02 -0.87
C ILE A 345 -6.01 5.03 -0.27
N GLN A 346 -6.52 3.83 -0.04
CA GLN A 346 -5.70 2.71 0.40
C GLN A 346 -5.40 1.84 -0.80
N TYR A 347 -4.64 0.77 -0.52
CA TYR A 347 -4.27 -0.23 -1.49
C TYR A 347 -3.27 0.31 -2.52
N ILE A 348 -2.94 -0.53 -3.49
CA ILE A 348 -2.20 -0.24 -4.71
C ILE A 348 -2.72 1.03 -5.46
N GLY A 349 -3.75 1.76 -4.99
CA GLY A 349 -4.06 3.14 -5.37
C GLY A 349 -5.45 3.33 -5.95
N CYS A 350 -6.20 2.24 -6.10
CA CYS A 350 -7.52 2.28 -6.73
C CYS A 350 -8.69 2.01 -5.77
N HIS A 351 -8.42 1.75 -4.48
CA HIS A 351 -9.48 1.48 -3.48
C HIS A 351 -9.63 2.65 -2.50
N THR A 352 -10.88 3.06 -2.32
CA THR A 352 -11.22 4.19 -1.47
C THR A 352 -11.99 3.74 -0.24
N ILE A 353 -11.54 4.14 0.94
CA ILE A 353 -12.27 3.98 2.20
C ILE A 353 -12.75 5.35 2.65
N PHE A 354 -13.99 5.42 3.13
CA PHE A 354 -14.62 6.68 3.52
C PHE A 354 -15.16 6.61 4.94
N LYS A 355 -15.15 7.75 5.61
CA LYS A 355 -15.94 8.03 6.81
C LYS A 355 -16.79 9.28 6.57
N GLY A 356 -18.05 9.23 6.96
CA GLY A 356 -19.03 10.29 6.69
C GLY A 356 -20.10 9.85 5.67
N ASP A 357 -20.89 10.79 5.19
CA ASP A 357 -22.00 10.56 4.27
C ASP A 357 -21.64 11.06 2.86
N LEU A 358 -21.25 10.15 1.97
CA LEU A 358 -20.91 10.50 0.58
C LEU A 358 -22.08 11.14 -0.18
N LYS A 359 -23.32 10.71 0.08
CA LYS A 359 -24.50 11.19 -0.64
C LYS A 359 -24.78 12.64 -0.29
N LYS A 360 -24.71 12.99 1.00
CA LYS A 360 -24.91 14.36 1.47
C LYS A 360 -23.67 15.23 1.28
N GLY A 361 -22.49 14.62 1.30
CA GLY A 361 -21.23 15.33 1.19
C GLY A 361 -20.89 15.80 -0.22
N LEU A 362 -21.51 15.25 -1.27
CA LEU A 362 -21.22 15.63 -2.66
C LEU A 362 -21.71 17.06 -2.96
N ILE A 363 -20.79 18.00 -3.17
CA ILE A 363 -21.12 19.40 -3.47
C ILE A 363 -20.96 19.77 -4.94
N LYS A 364 -20.01 19.16 -5.65
CA LYS A 364 -19.76 19.37 -7.09
C LYS A 364 -19.30 18.07 -7.74
N TYR A 365 -19.60 17.92 -9.02
CA TYR A 365 -19.11 16.80 -9.82
C TYR A 365 -18.88 17.21 -11.27
N ALA A 366 -18.14 16.38 -12.00
CA ALA A 366 -18.12 16.38 -13.45
C ALA A 366 -17.80 14.97 -13.96
N VAL A 367 -18.40 14.58 -15.08
CA VAL A 367 -18.07 13.34 -15.79
C VAL A 367 -17.55 13.70 -17.17
N ILE A 368 -16.40 13.15 -17.55
CA ILE A 368 -15.80 13.38 -18.87
C ILE A 368 -15.59 12.01 -19.54
N ALA A 369 -16.19 11.80 -20.70
CA ALA A 369 -16.07 10.58 -21.50
C ALA A 369 -15.34 10.88 -22.81
N ASP A 370 -14.19 10.27 -23.04
CA ASP A 370 -13.31 10.53 -24.21
C ASP A 370 -13.06 12.03 -24.49
N GLY A 371 -12.86 12.80 -23.41
CA GLY A 371 -12.64 14.26 -23.47
C GLY A 371 -13.90 15.10 -23.60
N LYS A 372 -15.09 14.49 -23.72
CA LYS A 372 -16.37 15.18 -23.82
C LYS A 372 -17.07 15.23 -22.45
N PRO A 373 -17.45 16.42 -21.95
CA PRO A 373 -18.23 16.55 -20.73
C PRO A 373 -19.64 15.96 -20.89
N ILE A 374 -20.07 15.17 -19.92
CA ILE A 374 -21.46 14.70 -19.79
C ILE A 374 -22.18 15.67 -18.85
N THR A 375 -23.12 16.43 -19.41
CA THR A 375 -23.81 17.54 -18.69
C THR A 375 -25.31 17.32 -18.51
N ASP A 376 -25.89 16.34 -19.19
CA ASP A 376 -27.28 15.92 -19.00
C ASP A 376 -27.34 14.67 -18.11
N SER A 377 -28.20 14.71 -17.09
CA SER A 377 -28.45 13.56 -16.23
C SER A 377 -29.05 12.38 -16.99
N ASN A 378 -29.90 12.62 -17.99
CA ASN A 378 -30.49 11.52 -18.77
C ASN A 378 -29.44 10.83 -19.65
N GLU A 379 -28.50 11.60 -20.20
CA GLU A 379 -27.34 11.06 -20.91
C GLU A 379 -26.49 10.20 -19.96
N LEU A 380 -26.22 10.69 -18.75
CA LEU A 380 -25.50 9.94 -17.72
C LEU A 380 -26.18 8.61 -17.39
N ASP A 381 -27.50 8.59 -17.18
CA ASP A 381 -28.26 7.37 -16.93
C ASP A 381 -28.17 6.37 -18.10
N GLY A 382 -28.26 6.87 -19.34
CA GLY A 382 -28.09 6.05 -20.53
C GLY A 382 -26.69 5.40 -20.61
N ILE A 383 -25.65 6.14 -20.23
CA ILE A 383 -24.27 5.63 -20.15
C ILE A 383 -24.16 4.56 -19.06
N ILE A 384 -24.74 4.80 -17.88
CA ILE A 384 -24.74 3.84 -16.76
C ILE A 384 -25.40 2.53 -17.19
N GLU A 385 -26.62 2.58 -17.72
CA GLU A 385 -27.35 1.40 -18.15
C GLU A 385 -26.59 0.60 -19.22
N MET A 386 -26.01 1.32 -20.19
CA MET A 386 -25.19 0.73 -21.24
C MET A 386 -23.96 0.01 -20.66
N TYR A 387 -23.22 0.64 -19.74
CA TYR A 387 -22.03 0.01 -19.15
C TYR A 387 -22.36 -1.12 -18.19
N LEU A 388 -23.47 -1.06 -17.45
CA LEU A 388 -23.94 -2.19 -16.63
C LEU A 388 -24.19 -3.43 -17.50
N LYS A 389 -24.91 -3.26 -18.62
CA LYS A 389 -25.14 -4.35 -19.59
C LYS A 389 -23.83 -4.82 -20.24
N THR A 390 -22.90 -3.91 -20.51
CA THR A 390 -21.60 -4.24 -21.12
C THR A 390 -20.72 -5.03 -20.15
N ALA A 391 -20.66 -4.61 -18.89
CA ALA A 391 -19.96 -5.32 -17.82
C ALA A 391 -20.51 -6.73 -17.63
N GLU A 392 -21.84 -6.88 -17.56
CA GLU A 392 -22.49 -8.20 -17.46
C GLU A 392 -22.14 -9.11 -18.64
N LYS A 393 -22.22 -8.59 -19.88
CA LYS A 393 -21.86 -9.34 -21.08
C LYS A 393 -20.40 -9.76 -21.07
N GLN A 394 -19.48 -8.84 -20.73
CA GLN A 394 -18.05 -9.14 -20.65
C GLN A 394 -17.77 -10.20 -19.58
N TYR A 395 -18.38 -10.08 -18.41
CA TYR A 395 -18.19 -11.04 -17.32
C TYR A 395 -18.66 -12.45 -17.72
N LYS A 396 -19.75 -12.55 -18.49
CA LYS A 396 -20.19 -13.83 -19.08
C LYS A 396 -19.16 -14.42 -20.05
N VAL A 397 -18.51 -13.61 -20.88
CA VAL A 397 -17.43 -14.06 -21.76
C VAL A 397 -16.28 -14.65 -20.94
N THR A 398 -15.83 -13.95 -19.90
CA THR A 398 -14.73 -14.42 -19.04
C THR A 398 -15.09 -15.71 -18.30
N ARG A 399 -16.32 -15.83 -17.79
CA ARG A 399 -16.83 -17.03 -17.09
C ARG A 399 -17.02 -18.25 -17.99
N GLN A 400 -17.11 -18.08 -19.30
CA GLN A 400 -17.23 -19.19 -20.26
C GLN A 400 -15.88 -19.83 -20.59
N LEU A 401 -14.77 -19.15 -20.29
CA LEU A 401 -13.43 -19.70 -20.50
C LEU A 401 -13.20 -20.89 -19.58
N ASN A 402 -12.65 -21.97 -20.13
CA ASN A 402 -12.18 -23.09 -19.34
C ASN A 402 -10.88 -22.73 -18.60
N PHE A 403 -10.42 -23.61 -17.71
CA PHE A 403 -9.27 -23.35 -16.85
C PHE A 403 -7.97 -23.05 -17.63
N GLU A 404 -7.70 -23.74 -18.74
CA GLU A 404 -6.51 -23.46 -19.56
C GLU A 404 -6.66 -22.13 -20.33
N GLU A 405 -7.85 -21.82 -20.81
CA GLU A 405 -8.14 -20.53 -21.46
C GLU A 405 -8.00 -19.36 -20.48
N LEU A 406 -8.42 -19.53 -19.23
CA LEU A 406 -8.22 -18.56 -18.16
C LEU A 406 -6.74 -18.32 -17.88
N LYS A 407 -5.90 -19.38 -17.85
CA LYS A 407 -4.44 -19.23 -17.73
C LYS A 407 -3.85 -18.40 -18.87
N GLN A 408 -4.21 -18.72 -20.11
CA GLN A 408 -3.72 -17.96 -21.27
C GLN A 408 -4.17 -16.50 -21.20
N LYS A 409 -5.43 -16.27 -20.82
CA LYS A 409 -5.97 -14.90 -20.70
C LYS A 409 -5.31 -14.11 -19.56
N ALA A 410 -5.03 -14.74 -18.42
CA ALA A 410 -4.31 -14.12 -17.31
C ALA A 410 -2.90 -13.69 -17.71
N LEU A 411 -2.18 -14.52 -18.48
CA LEU A 411 -0.88 -14.15 -19.04
C LEU A 411 -0.99 -12.93 -19.97
N GLU A 412 -1.97 -12.93 -20.88
CA GLU A 412 -2.20 -11.78 -21.77
C GLU A 412 -2.54 -10.51 -21.01
N GLN A 413 -3.43 -10.59 -20.00
CA GLN A 413 -3.82 -9.45 -19.16
C GLN A 413 -2.63 -8.86 -18.43
N GLU A 414 -1.77 -9.70 -17.84
CA GLU A 414 -0.59 -9.22 -17.13
C GLU A 414 0.40 -8.53 -18.08
N HIS A 415 0.64 -9.11 -19.25
CA HIS A 415 1.55 -8.52 -20.24
C HIS A 415 0.98 -7.23 -20.84
N TYR A 416 -0.35 -7.14 -20.97
CA TYR A 416 -1.04 -5.98 -21.51
C TYR A 416 -0.82 -4.72 -20.67
N GLN A 417 -0.53 -4.85 -19.37
CA GLN A 417 -0.19 -3.72 -18.49
C GLN A 417 0.95 -2.86 -19.06
N LEU A 418 1.92 -3.49 -19.74
CA LEU A 418 3.09 -2.84 -20.32
C LEU A 418 3.00 -2.71 -21.84
N PHE A 419 1.80 -2.86 -22.42
CA PHE A 419 1.56 -2.83 -23.86
C PHE A 419 2.20 -1.63 -24.56
N ASN A 420 2.01 -0.43 -24.01
CA ASN A 420 2.55 0.80 -24.61
C ASN A 420 4.08 0.87 -24.52
N LEU A 421 4.67 0.31 -23.47
CA LEU A 421 6.13 0.28 -23.28
C LEU A 421 6.79 -0.74 -24.21
N PHE A 422 6.21 -1.94 -24.36
CA PHE A 422 6.66 -2.92 -25.37
C PHE A 422 6.59 -2.33 -26.78
N LYS A 423 5.48 -1.66 -27.12
CA LYS A 423 5.36 -0.97 -28.41
C LYS A 423 6.39 0.12 -28.61
N LEU A 424 6.65 0.94 -27.60
CA LEU A 424 7.63 2.02 -27.66
C LEU A 424 9.03 1.50 -28.04
N VAL A 425 9.42 0.34 -27.49
CA VAL A 425 10.74 -0.25 -27.79
C VAL A 425 10.75 -1.16 -29.03
N GLY A 426 9.61 -1.29 -29.72
CA GLY A 426 9.47 -2.17 -30.89
C GLY A 426 9.61 -3.66 -30.55
N GLU A 427 8.96 -4.10 -29.48
CA GLU A 427 8.87 -5.50 -29.07
C GLU A 427 7.41 -5.98 -29.08
N ASP A 428 7.20 -7.29 -29.28
CA ASP A 428 5.88 -7.89 -29.06
C ASP A 428 5.58 -7.86 -27.56
N TRP A 429 4.37 -7.48 -27.20
CA TRP A 429 3.90 -7.48 -25.82
C TRP A 429 3.34 -8.85 -25.42
N ARG A 430 2.92 -9.68 -26.37
CA ARG A 430 2.23 -10.95 -26.05
C ARG A 430 3.15 -11.94 -25.31
N PRO A 431 2.60 -12.81 -24.44
CA PRO A 431 3.37 -13.87 -23.82
C PRO A 431 4.08 -14.73 -24.88
N ASN A 432 5.37 -15.00 -24.68
CA ASN A 432 6.15 -15.81 -25.61
C ASN A 432 5.83 -17.30 -25.41
N ASP A 433 6.26 -18.14 -26.37
CA ASP A 433 5.92 -19.57 -26.34
C ASP A 433 6.52 -20.29 -25.14
N GLU A 434 7.67 -19.84 -24.64
CA GLU A 434 8.31 -20.38 -23.45
C GLU A 434 7.44 -20.22 -22.19
N ILE A 435 6.90 -19.01 -21.95
CA ILE A 435 5.98 -18.75 -20.83
C ILE A 435 4.69 -19.56 -20.98
N LYS A 436 4.13 -19.61 -22.20
CA LYS A 436 2.90 -20.36 -22.47
C LYS A 436 3.09 -21.86 -22.23
N GLU A 437 4.22 -22.41 -22.64
CA GLU A 437 4.52 -23.83 -22.46
C GLU A 437 4.78 -24.16 -21.00
N ARG A 438 5.48 -23.27 -20.26
CA ARG A 438 5.74 -23.44 -18.82
C ARG A 438 4.46 -23.65 -18.02
N VAL A 439 3.39 -22.92 -18.35
CA VAL A 439 2.13 -22.97 -17.60
C VAL A 439 1.14 -24.01 -18.11
N ARG A 440 1.37 -24.57 -19.30
CA ARG A 440 0.43 -25.48 -19.96
C ARG A 440 0.21 -26.71 -19.08
N ASN A 441 -1.05 -27.06 -18.82
CA ASN A 441 -1.44 -28.21 -18.00
C ASN A 441 -0.88 -28.23 -16.57
N GLN A 442 -0.19 -27.17 -16.12
CA GLN A 442 0.26 -27.05 -14.74
C GLN A 442 -0.93 -26.68 -13.84
N PRO A 443 -1.07 -27.32 -12.67
CA PRO A 443 -2.01 -26.87 -11.65
C PRO A 443 -1.49 -25.57 -11.01
N LEU A 444 -2.39 -24.83 -10.35
CA LEU A 444 -1.99 -23.71 -9.52
C LEU A 444 -1.09 -24.18 -8.37
N VAL A 445 -0.15 -23.34 -7.96
CA VAL A 445 0.71 -23.60 -6.79
C VAL A 445 -0.16 -23.61 -5.54
N LYS A 446 -0.09 -24.65 -4.72
CA LYS A 446 -0.91 -24.73 -3.50
C LYS A 446 -0.21 -24.09 -2.31
N GLU A 447 -1.02 -23.59 -1.36
CA GLU A 447 -0.59 -23.22 0.00
C GLU A 447 0.55 -22.18 0.05
N MET A 448 0.65 -21.33 -0.97
CA MET A 448 1.71 -20.32 -1.02
C MET A 448 1.48 -19.19 -0.01
N TYR A 449 0.23 -18.74 0.07
CA TYR A 449 -0.24 -17.75 1.02
C TYR A 449 -1.48 -18.28 1.74
N PRO A 450 -1.63 -18.02 3.05
CA PRO A 450 -2.90 -18.15 3.74
C PRO A 450 -4.05 -17.50 2.96
N LEU A 451 -5.21 -18.16 2.94
CA LEU A 451 -6.40 -17.66 2.21
C LEU A 451 -6.91 -16.34 2.80
N THR A 452 -6.77 -16.16 4.11
CA THR A 452 -7.21 -14.98 4.86
C THR A 452 -6.20 -14.64 5.94
N TYR A 453 -6.14 -13.37 6.32
CA TYR A 453 -5.28 -12.88 7.39
C TYR A 453 -6.10 -12.15 8.46
N PRO A 454 -5.69 -12.20 9.74
CA PRO A 454 -6.34 -11.43 10.78
C PRO A 454 -6.07 -9.93 10.60
N ASP A 455 -7.03 -9.10 11.01
CA ASP A 455 -6.98 -7.64 10.83
C ASP A 455 -5.81 -6.98 11.61
N ASP A 456 -5.24 -7.66 12.60
CA ASP A 456 -4.21 -7.16 13.51
C ASP A 456 -2.80 -7.70 13.25
N ILE A 457 -2.55 -8.35 12.10
CA ILE A 457 -1.22 -8.82 11.74
C ILE A 457 -0.19 -7.69 11.78
N SER A 458 0.96 -7.94 12.40
CA SER A 458 2.01 -6.93 12.57
C SER A 458 2.79 -6.67 11.28
N LEU A 459 3.42 -5.49 11.19
CA LEU A 459 4.31 -5.16 10.06
C LEU A 459 5.49 -6.15 9.95
N GLU A 460 5.98 -6.69 11.07
CA GLU A 460 7.06 -7.67 11.08
C GLU A 460 6.59 -9.01 10.49
N GLU A 461 5.40 -9.48 10.86
CA GLU A 461 4.82 -10.70 10.31
C GLU A 461 4.53 -10.56 8.82
N ILE A 462 3.91 -9.45 8.39
CA ILE A 462 3.72 -9.17 6.97
C ILE A 462 5.06 -9.12 6.22
N SER A 463 6.10 -8.55 6.83
CA SER A 463 7.41 -8.46 6.19
C SER A 463 8.00 -9.83 5.87
N LYS A 464 7.80 -10.80 6.77
CA LYS A 464 8.25 -12.19 6.60
C LYS A 464 7.37 -12.97 5.63
N ILE A 465 6.05 -12.79 5.71
CA ILE A 465 5.09 -13.58 4.91
C ILE A 465 5.09 -13.13 3.45
N PHE A 466 5.15 -11.83 3.19
CA PHE A 466 4.97 -11.28 1.85
C PHE A 466 6.27 -10.78 1.22
N GLY A 467 7.43 -11.11 1.80
CA GLY A 467 8.72 -10.94 1.13
C GLY A 467 9.40 -9.59 1.27
N ILE A 468 8.94 -8.72 2.16
CA ILE A 468 9.61 -7.43 2.39
C ILE A 468 11.06 -7.64 2.86
N ASP A 469 11.33 -8.68 3.65
CA ASP A 469 12.70 -8.98 4.06
C ASP A 469 13.55 -9.50 2.89
N SER A 470 12.97 -10.28 1.98
CA SER A 470 13.60 -10.67 0.72
C SER A 470 13.94 -9.45 -0.15
N LEU A 471 13.05 -8.46 -0.20
CA LEU A 471 13.29 -7.19 -0.88
C LEU A 471 14.42 -6.39 -0.23
N LYS A 472 14.48 -6.28 1.11
CA LYS A 472 15.60 -5.61 1.80
C LYS A 472 16.94 -6.29 1.48
N CYS A 473 16.98 -7.63 1.49
CA CYS A 473 18.17 -8.41 1.16
C CYS A 473 18.62 -8.24 -0.31
N LEU A 474 17.73 -7.88 -1.24
CA LEU A 474 18.11 -7.60 -2.63
C LEU A 474 18.96 -6.31 -2.74
N TYR A 475 18.78 -5.38 -1.81
CA TYR A 475 19.41 -4.05 -1.86
C TYR A 475 20.60 -3.89 -0.91
N ASN A 476 20.74 -4.79 0.07
CA ASN A 476 21.94 -4.94 0.90
C ASN A 476 22.98 -5.79 0.18
#